data_AF-A0A1Y2N2U7-F1
#
_entry.id   AF-A0A1Y2N2U7-F1
#
_cell.length_a   1.000
_cell.length_b   1.000
_cell.length_c   1.000
_cell.angle_alpha   90.00
_cell.angle_beta   90.00
_cell.angle_gamma   90.00
#
_symmetry.space_group_name_H-M   'P 1'
#
loop_
_entity.id
_entity.type
_entity.pdbx_description
1 polymer ?
#
loop_
_entity_poly.entity_id
_entity_poly.type
_entity_poly.pdbx_seq_one_letter_code
_entity_poly.pdbx_strand_id
1 'polypeptide(L)' 'MSPATPSCRICGTARPGEAGAAAVAGWVSDRDGRGREGWLCPACARRHVRDIESKLDAEWW' A
#
# COMPACT_ATOMS: atom_id res chain seq x y z
N MET A 1 -14.79 20.73 6.01
CA MET A 1 -14.08 19.52 6.48
C MET A 1 -12.82 19.36 5.65
N SER A 2 -11.64 19.39 6.26
CA SER A 2 -10.41 19.00 5.56
C SER A 2 -10.51 17.51 5.21
N PRO A 3 -9.97 17.07 4.06
CA PRO A 3 -9.93 15.65 3.75
C PRO A 3 -9.15 14.93 4.86
N ALA A 4 -9.73 13.85 5.39
CA ALA A 4 -9.05 13.02 6.38
C ALA A 4 -7.73 12.52 5.78
N THR A 5 -6.65 12.60 6.56
CA THR A 5 -5.37 12.07 6.14
C THR A 5 -5.52 10.57 5.84
N PRO A 6 -5.21 10.12 4.61
CA PRO A 6 -5.34 8.71 4.27
C PRO A 6 -4.46 7.84 5.19
N SER A 7 -4.92 6.63 5.48
CA SER A 7 -4.20 5.68 6.33
C SER A 7 -3.98 4.36 5.60
N CYS A 8 -3.04 3.57 6.09
CA CYS A 8 -2.81 2.23 5.56
C CYS A 8 -4.05 1.37 5.81
N ARG A 9 -4.59 0.78 4.74
CA ARG A 9 -5.77 -0.10 4.82
C ARG A 9 -5.58 -1.37 5.66
N ILE A 10 -4.35 -1.72 6.04
CA ILE A 10 -4.02 -2.94 6.78
C ILE A 10 -3.73 -2.63 8.25
N CYS A 11 -2.73 -1.78 8.51
CA CYS A 11 -2.28 -1.49 9.87
C CYS A 11 -2.75 -0.14 10.41
N GLY A 12 -3.46 0.67 9.61
CA GLY A 12 -3.98 1.97 10.03
C GLY A 12 -2.94 3.08 10.18
N THR A 13 -1.65 2.82 9.90
CA THR A 13 -0.59 3.85 9.94
C THR A 13 -1.02 5.06 9.11
N ALA A 14 -0.81 6.28 9.63
CA ALA A 14 -1.15 7.50 8.91
C ALA A 14 -0.17 7.73 7.74
N ARG A 15 -0.70 8.03 6.56
CA ARG A 15 0.09 8.45 5.40
C ARG A 15 0.46 9.92 5.55
N PRO A 16 1.68 10.34 5.17
CA PRO A 16 1.97 11.75 5.01
C PRO A 16 0.93 12.42 4.11
N GLY A 17 0.44 13.60 4.51
CA GLY A 17 -0.58 14.33 3.74
C GLY A 17 -0.03 14.85 2.40
N GLU A 18 1.24 15.23 2.37
CA GLU A 18 1.93 15.71 1.18
C GLU A 18 2.34 14.53 0.28
N ALA A 19 2.05 14.64 -1.01
CA ALA A 19 2.17 13.54 -1.97
C ALA A 19 3.63 13.13 -2.21
N GLY A 20 4.55 14.10 -2.29
CA GLY A 20 5.98 13.88 -2.44
C GLY A 20 6.57 13.16 -1.23
N ALA A 21 6.23 13.57 -0.01
CA ALA A 21 6.65 12.94 1.23
C ALA A 21 6.13 11.50 1.32
N ALA A 22 4.89 11.25 0.91
CA ALA A 22 4.35 9.90 0.85
C ALA A 22 5.08 9.03 -0.19
N ALA A 23 5.40 9.57 -1.36
CA ALA A 23 6.15 8.87 -2.40
C ALA A 23 7.59 8.56 -1.95
N VAL A 24 8.31 9.53 -1.37
CA VAL A 24 9.65 9.36 -0.81
C VAL A 24 9.64 8.33 0.33
N ALA A 25 8.62 8.34 1.17
CA ALA A 25 8.44 7.33 2.22
C ALA A 25 8.11 5.95 1.66
N GLY A 26 7.75 5.81 0.38
CA GLY A 26 7.48 4.53 -0.29
C GLY A 26 6.05 4.01 -0.11
N TRP A 27 5.08 4.91 0.07
CA TRP A 27 3.67 4.55 0.07
C TRP A 27 3.19 4.21 -1.33
N VAL A 28 2.37 3.18 -1.45
CA VAL A 28 1.82 2.72 -2.73
C VAL A 28 0.31 2.80 -2.72
N SER A 29 -0.27 3.17 -3.85
CA SER A 29 -1.70 3.00 -4.06
C SER A 29 -2.00 1.53 -4.29
N ASP A 30 -3.16 1.11 -3.82
CA ASP A 30 -3.64 -0.26 -3.92
C ASP A 30 -5.11 -0.24 -4.35
N ARG A 31 -5.56 -1.30 -5.03
CA ARG A 31 -6.98 -1.47 -5.39
C ARG A 31 -7.48 -2.79 -4.83
N ASP A 32 -8.59 -2.73 -4.08
CA ASP A 32 -9.22 -3.97 -3.60
C ASP A 32 -9.91 -4.75 -4.74
N GLY A 33 -10.36 -5.96 -4.45
CA GLY A 33 -11.09 -6.80 -5.41
C GLY A 33 -12.42 -6.22 -5.89
N ARG A 34 -12.86 -5.07 -5.37
CA ARG A 34 -14.02 -4.29 -5.84
C ARG A 34 -13.60 -3.03 -6.60
N GLY A 35 -12.31 -2.87 -6.87
CA GLY A 35 -11.74 -1.73 -7.60
C GLY A 35 -11.58 -0.45 -6.77
N ARG A 36 -11.82 -0.48 -5.45
CA ARG A 36 -11.69 0.73 -4.61
C ARG A 36 -10.23 1.03 -4.34
N GLU A 37 -9.85 2.28 -4.57
CA GLU A 37 -8.50 2.77 -4.31
C GLU A 37 -8.26 2.95 -2.81
N GLY A 38 -7.08 2.56 -2.36
CA GLY A 38 -6.58 2.71 -1.00
C GLY A 38 -5.07 2.86 -0.98
N TRP A 39 -4.49 2.87 0.22
CA TRP A 39 -3.06 3.06 0.41
C TRP A 39 -2.45 1.97 1.29
N LEU A 40 -1.24 1.54 0.94
CA LEU A 40 -0.44 0.64 1.75
C LEU A 40 0.83 1.35 2.22
N CYS A 41 1.14 1.19 3.51
CA CYS A 41 2.41 1.64 4.04
C CYS A 41 3.56 0.77 3.49
N PRO A 42 4.81 1.26 3.52
CA PRO A 42 5.94 0.57 2.91
C PRO A 42 6.20 -0.83 3.49
N ALA A 43 5.87 -1.04 4.78
CA ALA A 43 6.00 -2.33 5.44
C ALA A 43 4.91 -3.32 4.97
N CYS A 44 3.65 -2.89 4.96
CA CYS A 44 2.54 -3.73 4.53
C CYS A 44 2.61 -4.06 3.03
N ALA A 45 3.02 -3.11 2.19
CA ALA A 45 3.23 -3.32 0.76
C ALA A 45 4.27 -4.43 0.50
N ARG A 46 5.45 -4.34 1.15
CA ARG A 46 6.52 -5.34 1.01
C ARG A 46 6.10 -6.72 1.52
N ARG A 47 5.34 -6.77 2.61
CA ARG A 47 4.80 -8.04 3.13
C ARG A 47 3.83 -8.68 2.13
N HIS A 48 2.91 -7.89 1.60
CA HIS A 48 1.94 -8.37 0.61
C HIS A 48 2.60 -8.87 -0.67
N VAL A 49 3.58 -8.13 -1.21
CA VAL A 49 4.34 -8.56 -2.39
C VAL A 49 4.99 -9.92 -2.14
N ARG A 50 5.71 -10.08 -1.02
CA ARG A 50 6.34 -11.36 -0.65
C ARG A 50 5.34 -12.51 -0.49
N ASP A 51 4.17 -12.24 0.09
CA ASP A 51 3.11 -13.24 0.25
C ASP A 51 2.49 -13.66 -1.11
N ILE A 52 2.52 -12.80 -2.13
CA ILE A 52 2.08 -13.12 -3.50
C ILE A 52 3.18 -13.89 -4.23
N GLU A 53 4.38 -13.34 -4.22
CA GLU A 53 5.60 -13.88 -4.80
C GLU A 53 5.88 -15.32 -4.35
N SER A 54 5.76 -15.61 -3.04
CA SER A 54 5.96 -16.96 -2.50
C SER A 54 4.96 -18.03 -2.99
N LYS A 55 3.89 -17.61 -3.66
CA LYS A 55 2.86 -18.50 -4.23
C LYS A 55 3.02 -18.69 -5.73
N LEU A 56 3.91 -17.94 -6.37
CA LEU A 56 4.22 -18.13 -7.79
C LEU A 56 5.25 -19.26 -7.92
N ASP A 57 5.02 -20.16 -8.86
CA ASP A 57 6.05 -21.13 -9.25
C ASP A 57 7.27 -20.39 -9.78
N ALA A 58 8.45 -20.98 -9.62
CA ALA A 58 9.71 -20.32 -10.00
C ALA A 58 9.78 -19.91 -11.48
N GLU A 59 9.03 -20.58 -12.36
CA GLU A 59 8.94 -20.20 -13.79
C GLU A 59 8.15 -18.90 -14.04
N TRP A 60 7.31 -18.49 -13.08
CA TRP A 60 6.45 -17.30 -13.15
C TRP A 60 6.92 -16.16 -12.22
N TRP A 61 8.13 -16.31 -11.66
CA TRP A 61 8.83 -15.26 -10.95
C TRP A 61 9.50 -14.28 -11.93
#